data_AF-A0AA46HU95-F1
#
_entry.id   AF-A0AA46HU95-F1
#
_cell.length_a   1.000
_cell.length_b   1.000
_cell.length_c   1.000
_cell.angle_alpha   90.00
_cell.angle_beta   90.00
_cell.angle_gamma   90.00
#
_symmetry.space_group_name_H-M   'P 1'
#
loop_
_entity.id
_entity.type
_entity.pdbx_description
1 polymer ?
#
loop_
_entity_poly.entity_id
_entity_poly.type
_entity_poly.pdbx_seq_one_letter_code
_entity_poly.pdbx_strand_id
1 'polypeptide(L)'
;MPALGQAVKPTTLDQRFLLCPYCQQHRAQVWGNGHQGRTCHCPECGPVDVAADDMAALALDEDWLRRKLRLALSIESRDGVDDLGGGVWRLGDSRRSPVLLARDIVRLWREPALLDRVRVSGAAIRVITPKPRETRGAPFGPGVQWWALEDRFAFYGGGISFIGMSGEPPGPQASDPTTPVKGPFSADFRWVTLPDWPHGPIRLTEAQAAVFDALWSFKGEPRTADQIMLRAGLNSDKPIDVFKVKARDKGKPEAEGPLFAYRALVVVQGRQGLYSMPCAAAATAARA
;
A
#
# COMPACT_ATOMS: atom_id res chain seq x y z
N MET A 1 -18.75 -2.11 21.65
CA MET A 1 -17.57 -1.46 21.02
C MET A 1 -17.31 -2.04 19.61
N PRO A 2 -17.97 -1.56 18.55
CA PRO A 2 -17.76 -2.10 17.20
C PRO A 2 -16.56 -1.49 16.45
N ALA A 3 -16.01 -0.37 16.92
CA ALA A 3 -15.08 0.45 16.13
C ALA A 3 -13.63 -0.06 16.09
N LEU A 4 -13.20 -0.91 17.03
CA LEU A 4 -11.82 -1.40 17.07
C LEU A 4 -11.57 -2.61 16.15
N GLY A 5 -12.61 -3.26 15.62
CA GLY A 5 -12.52 -4.28 14.58
C GLY A 5 -11.43 -5.34 14.83
N GLN A 6 -10.72 -5.72 13.77
CA GLN A 6 -9.59 -6.68 13.80
C GLN A 6 -8.30 -6.10 14.41
N ALA A 7 -8.29 -4.85 14.87
CA ALA A 7 -7.09 -4.23 15.44
C ALA A 7 -6.76 -4.75 16.84
N VAL A 8 -7.75 -5.33 17.53
CA VAL A 8 -7.62 -5.89 18.86
C VAL A 8 -8.12 -7.33 18.87
N LYS A 9 -7.42 -8.20 19.58
CA LYS A 9 -7.80 -9.59 19.81
C LYS A 9 -8.03 -9.83 21.30
N PRO A 10 -8.99 -10.69 21.66
CA PRO A 10 -9.12 -11.16 23.04
C PRO A 10 -7.78 -11.75 23.50
N THR A 11 -7.39 -11.40 24.72
CA THR A 11 -6.21 -11.94 25.39
C THR A 11 -6.57 -12.38 26.79
N THR A 12 -5.68 -13.12 27.43
CA THR A 12 -5.82 -13.53 28.82
C THR A 12 -4.85 -12.72 29.66
N LEU A 13 -5.36 -11.68 30.31
CA LEU A 13 -4.63 -10.99 31.39
C LEU A 13 -4.90 -11.69 32.73
N ASP A 14 -4.00 -11.47 33.67
CA ASP A 14 -4.20 -11.86 35.07
C ASP A 14 -5.48 -11.18 35.59
N GLN A 15 -6.54 -11.98 35.76
CA GLN A 15 -7.87 -11.54 36.19
C GLN A 15 -7.90 -10.94 37.61
N ARG A 16 -6.74 -10.88 38.28
CA ARG A 16 -6.56 -10.23 39.58
C ARG A 16 -6.53 -8.70 39.49
N PHE A 17 -6.25 -8.10 38.33
CA PHE A 17 -6.12 -6.64 38.20
C PHE A 17 -6.69 -6.10 36.88
N LEU A 18 -7.34 -4.93 36.93
CA LEU A 18 -7.86 -4.21 35.77
C LEU A 18 -7.69 -2.68 35.93
N LEU A 19 -7.85 -1.93 34.85
CA LEU A 19 -8.00 -0.48 34.95
C LEU A 19 -9.40 -0.16 35.45
N CYS A 20 -9.51 0.66 36.50
CA CYS A 20 -10.79 1.04 37.12
C CYS A 20 -11.82 1.41 36.03
N PRO A 21 -12.98 0.73 35.93
CA PRO A 21 -13.93 0.94 34.84
C PRO A 21 -14.48 2.38 34.80
N TYR A 22 -14.56 3.01 35.99
CA TYR A 22 -15.06 4.38 36.13
C TYR A 22 -14.07 5.45 35.60
N CYS A 23 -12.84 5.51 36.12
CA CYS A 23 -11.88 6.57 35.75
C CYS A 23 -10.87 6.17 34.67
N GLN A 24 -10.69 4.86 34.42
CA GLN A 24 -9.73 4.29 33.47
C GLN A 24 -8.26 4.70 33.67
N GLN A 25 -7.91 5.23 34.85
CA GLN A 25 -6.56 5.77 35.13
C GLN A 25 -5.76 4.88 36.09
N HIS A 26 -6.44 4.24 37.05
CA HIS A 26 -5.77 3.48 38.11
C HIS A 26 -5.94 1.98 37.89
N ARG A 27 -4.85 1.23 38.06
CA ARG A 27 -4.89 -0.23 38.08
C ARG A 27 -5.35 -0.71 39.45
N ALA A 28 -6.53 -1.30 39.52
CA ALA A 28 -7.16 -1.77 40.75
C ALA A 28 -7.22 -3.30 40.81
N GLN A 29 -7.10 -3.85 42.01
CA GLN A 29 -7.24 -5.29 42.24
C GLN A 29 -8.73 -5.68 42.23
N VAL A 30 -9.05 -6.81 41.60
CA VAL A 30 -10.40 -7.35 41.49
C VAL A 30 -10.65 -8.37 42.57
N TRP A 31 -11.73 -8.18 43.33
CA TRP A 31 -12.17 -9.07 44.39
C TRP A 31 -13.49 -9.71 43.97
N GLY A 32 -13.66 -11.01 44.29
CA GLY A 32 -14.87 -11.76 43.99
C GLY A 32 -15.83 -11.74 45.17
N ASN A 33 -17.06 -11.28 44.95
CA ASN A 33 -18.01 -10.99 46.03
C ASN A 33 -18.95 -12.18 46.31
N GLY A 34 -18.53 -13.44 46.10
CA GLY A 34 -19.28 -14.68 46.44
C GLY A 34 -20.62 -14.92 45.73
N HIS A 35 -21.31 -13.88 45.24
CA HIS A 35 -22.60 -13.91 44.56
C HIS A 35 -22.53 -13.04 43.31
N GLN A 36 -22.10 -13.63 42.20
CA GLN A 36 -22.17 -13.14 40.81
C GLN A 36 -21.59 -11.74 40.45
N GLY A 37 -21.14 -10.94 41.42
CA GLY A 37 -20.51 -9.64 41.22
C GLY A 37 -19.00 -9.68 41.52
N ARG A 38 -18.22 -8.95 40.72
CA ARG A 38 -16.82 -8.62 40.99
C ARG A 38 -16.74 -7.13 41.29
N THR A 39 -15.91 -6.74 42.24
CA THR A 39 -15.64 -5.33 42.54
C THR A 39 -14.15 -5.05 42.52
N CYS A 40 -13.77 -3.83 42.15
CA CYS A 40 -12.40 -3.34 42.27
C CYS A 40 -12.39 -2.12 43.19
N HIS A 41 -11.30 -1.90 43.93
CA HIS A 41 -11.14 -0.71 44.79
C HIS A 41 -10.14 0.24 44.15
N CYS A 42 -10.63 1.37 43.66
CA CYS A 42 -9.82 2.44 43.08
C CYS A 42 -9.50 3.48 44.18
N PRO A 43 -8.24 3.96 44.30
CA PRO A 43 -7.87 4.94 45.30
C PRO A 43 -8.62 6.28 45.16
N GLU A 44 -9.06 6.63 43.96
CA GLU A 44 -9.81 7.86 43.70
C GLU A 44 -11.32 7.66 43.57
N CYS A 45 -11.77 6.47 43.18
CA CYS A 45 -13.19 6.20 42.92
C CYS A 45 -13.86 5.33 43.99
N GLY A 46 -13.10 4.79 44.94
CA GLY A 46 -13.60 3.83 45.92
C GLY A 46 -13.97 2.47 45.30
N PRO A 47 -14.93 1.73 45.87
CA PRO A 47 -15.40 0.46 45.32
C PRO A 47 -16.19 0.67 44.03
N VAL A 48 -15.80 -0.02 42.97
CA VAL A 48 -16.42 0.04 41.63
C VAL A 48 -16.79 -1.36 41.19
N ASP A 49 -18.04 -1.54 40.74
CA ASP A 49 -18.52 -2.81 40.17
C ASP A 49 -17.83 -3.10 38.83
N VAL A 50 -17.49 -4.37 38.63
CA VAL A 50 -16.75 -4.86 37.47
C VAL A 50 -17.66 -5.78 36.66
N ALA A 51 -18.04 -5.36 35.46
CA ALA A 51 -18.78 -6.17 34.52
C ALA A 51 -17.89 -7.24 33.85
N ALA A 52 -18.53 -8.23 33.23
CA ALA A 52 -17.80 -9.24 32.45
C ALA A 52 -16.99 -8.63 31.30
N ASP A 53 -17.52 -7.57 30.68
CA ASP A 53 -16.85 -6.83 29.61
C ASP A 53 -15.64 -6.02 30.12
N ASP A 54 -15.64 -5.57 31.38
CA ASP A 54 -14.49 -4.88 31.98
C ASP A 54 -13.31 -5.83 32.23
N MET A 55 -13.62 -7.13 32.32
CA MET A 55 -12.64 -8.21 32.42
C MET A 55 -12.18 -8.71 31.06
N ALA A 56 -12.81 -8.24 29.97
CA ALA A 56 -12.41 -8.59 28.62
C ALA A 56 -11.06 -7.93 28.32
N ALA A 57 -9.99 -8.69 28.52
CA ALA A 57 -8.67 -8.26 28.18
C ALA A 57 -8.52 -8.28 26.65
N LEU A 58 -8.22 -7.11 26.08
CA LEU A 58 -7.95 -6.93 24.67
C LEU A 58 -6.46 -6.64 24.50
N ALA A 59 -5.78 -7.44 23.69
CA ALA A 59 -4.45 -7.14 23.21
C ALA A 59 -4.54 -6.53 21.81
N LEU A 60 -3.60 -5.65 21.48
CA LEU A 60 -3.40 -5.25 20.10
C LEU A 60 -3.05 -6.48 19.25
N ASP A 61 -3.69 -6.63 18.10
CA ASP A 61 -3.28 -7.63 17.12
C ASP A 61 -2.06 -7.09 16.35
N GLU A 62 -0.87 -7.56 16.73
CA GLU A 62 0.40 -7.13 16.15
C GLU A 62 0.60 -7.62 14.72
N ASP A 63 0.02 -8.76 14.36
CA ASP A 63 0.05 -9.27 12.98
C ASP A 63 -0.79 -8.37 12.09
N TRP A 64 -1.98 -8.00 12.58
CA TRP A 64 -2.83 -7.04 11.91
C TRP A 64 -2.16 -5.68 11.78
N LEU A 65 -1.59 -5.14 12.87
CA LEU A 65 -0.94 -3.83 12.89
C LEU A 65 0.21 -3.79 11.88
N ARG A 66 1.11 -4.77 11.93
CA ARG A 66 2.26 -4.87 11.00
C ARG A 66 1.80 -4.92 9.55
N ARG A 67 0.79 -5.74 9.25
CA ARG A 67 0.23 -5.87 7.90
C ARG A 67 -0.39 -4.56 7.39
N LYS A 68 -1.16 -3.88 8.24
CA LYS A 68 -1.84 -2.64 7.85
C LYS A 68 -0.87 -1.45 7.73
N LEU A 69 0.14 -1.35 8.59
CA LEU A 69 1.20 -0.34 8.46
C LEU A 69 1.99 -0.51 7.16
N ARG A 70 2.32 -1.76 6.80
CA ARG A 70 3.00 -2.04 5.52
C ARG A 70 2.18 -1.60 4.32
N LEU A 71 0.86 -1.88 4.33
CA LEU A 71 -0.06 -1.41 3.28
C LEU A 71 -0.11 0.12 3.24
N ALA A 72 -0.22 0.78 4.39
CA ALA A 72 -0.28 2.24 4.50
C ALA A 72 0.98 2.94 3.97
N LEU A 73 2.13 2.29 4.08
CA LEU A 73 3.44 2.80 3.65
C LEU A 73 3.88 2.30 2.26
N SER A 74 3.02 1.56 1.57
CA SER A 74 3.30 0.93 0.28
C SER A 74 4.58 0.09 0.29
N ILE A 75 4.82 -0.63 1.39
CA ILE A 75 5.95 -1.56 1.50
C ILE A 75 5.61 -2.82 0.70
N GLU A 76 6.53 -3.22 -0.17
CA GLU A 76 6.32 -4.35 -1.08
C GLU A 76 6.16 -5.66 -0.30
N SER A 77 5.31 -6.58 -0.80
CA SER A 77 5.05 -7.86 -0.13
C SER A 77 6.27 -8.78 -0.04
N ARG A 78 7.24 -8.61 -0.94
CA ARG A 78 8.50 -9.38 -0.96
C ARG A 78 9.44 -9.03 0.18
N ASP A 79 9.35 -7.82 0.73
CA ASP A 79 10.13 -7.45 1.89
C ASP A 79 9.56 -8.24 3.07
N GLY A 80 10.33 -9.14 3.69
CA GLY A 80 9.86 -9.85 4.88
C GLY A 80 9.58 -8.91 6.05
N VAL A 81 8.97 -9.44 7.11
CA VAL A 81 9.01 -8.80 8.43
C VAL A 81 10.07 -9.52 9.24
N ASP A 82 11.12 -8.79 9.64
CA ASP A 82 12.18 -9.35 10.48
C ASP A 82 11.86 -9.06 11.94
N ASP A 83 11.77 -10.09 12.77
CA ASP A 83 11.66 -9.93 14.23
C ASP A 83 13.05 -9.67 14.81
N LEU A 84 13.24 -8.47 15.37
CA LEU A 84 14.51 -8.07 15.98
C LEU A 84 14.56 -8.39 17.47
N GLY A 85 13.45 -8.86 18.05
CA GLY A 85 13.29 -9.21 19.46
C GLY A 85 12.73 -8.07 20.31
N GLY A 86 12.12 -8.43 21.45
CA GLY A 86 11.73 -7.45 22.48
C GLY A 86 10.61 -6.49 22.08
N GLY A 87 9.75 -6.87 21.12
CA GLY A 87 8.68 -6.01 20.61
C GLY A 87 9.16 -4.98 19.59
N VAL A 88 10.23 -5.31 18.84
CA VAL A 88 10.81 -4.51 17.77
C VAL A 88 10.85 -5.33 16.49
N TRP A 89 10.33 -4.77 15.39
CA TRP A 89 10.24 -5.43 14.09
C TRP A 89 10.74 -4.50 12.98
N ARG A 90 11.46 -5.06 12.00
CA ARG A 90 11.66 -4.41 10.71
C ARG A 90 10.47 -4.74 9.81
N LEU A 91 9.79 -3.72 9.31
CA LEU A 91 8.61 -3.88 8.45
C LEU A 91 8.95 -4.01 6.96
N GLY A 92 10.19 -3.73 6.55
CA GLY A 92 10.62 -3.66 5.15
C GLY A 92 11.08 -2.25 4.78
N ASP A 93 11.20 -1.98 3.47
CA ASP A 93 11.69 -0.69 2.99
C ASP A 93 10.54 0.12 2.35
N SER A 94 10.34 1.34 2.83
CA SER A 94 9.41 2.29 2.21
C SER A 94 10.22 3.38 1.51
N ARG A 95 10.04 3.53 0.20
CA ARG A 95 10.79 4.49 -0.64
C ARG A 95 12.32 4.42 -0.44
N ARG A 96 12.89 3.20 -0.36
CA ARG A 96 14.32 2.93 -0.11
C ARG A 96 14.81 3.27 1.30
N SER A 97 13.91 3.55 2.24
CA SER A 97 14.25 3.79 3.65
C SER A 97 13.71 2.65 4.52
N PRO A 98 14.54 2.02 5.37
CA PRO A 98 14.10 0.93 6.24
C PRO A 98 13.12 1.45 7.29
N VAL A 99 12.06 0.69 7.51
CA VAL A 99 11.00 1.01 8.49
C VAL A 99 11.05 0.05 9.66
N LEU A 100 11.19 0.59 10.86
CA LEU A 100 11.05 -0.12 12.14
C LEU A 100 9.73 0.19 12.81
N LEU A 101 9.13 -0.82 13.41
CA LEU A 101 8.05 -0.70 14.38
C LEU A 101 8.55 -1.16 15.74
N ALA A 102 8.34 -0.38 16.79
CA ALA A 102 8.59 -0.80 18.16
C ALA A 102 7.40 -0.48 19.08
N ARG A 103 7.16 -1.34 20.06
CA ARG A 103 6.13 -1.13 21.10
C ARG A 103 6.43 0.09 21.98
N ASP A 104 7.71 0.32 22.25
CA ASP A 104 8.18 1.37 23.14
C ASP A 104 9.45 2.00 22.57
N ILE A 105 9.45 3.32 22.48
CA ILE A 105 10.59 4.10 22.02
C ILE A 105 11.79 4.00 22.97
N VAL A 106 11.54 3.83 24.27
CA VAL A 106 12.59 3.74 25.30
C VAL A 106 13.47 2.53 25.04
N ARG A 107 12.93 1.46 24.45
CA ARG A 107 13.73 0.29 24.06
C ARG A 107 14.79 0.65 23.04
N LEU A 108 14.44 1.45 22.02
CA LEU A 108 15.36 1.86 20.98
C LEU A 108 16.44 2.83 21.50
N TRP A 109 16.15 3.59 22.56
CA TRP A 109 17.16 4.42 23.24
C TRP A 109 18.14 3.59 24.05
N ARG A 110 17.65 2.55 24.75
CA ARG A 110 18.51 1.66 25.55
C ARG A 110 19.40 0.77 24.69
N GLU A 111 18.93 0.41 23.50
CA GLU A 111 19.64 -0.49 22.59
C GLU A 111 19.72 0.08 21.17
N PRO A 112 20.54 1.13 20.94
CA PRO A 112 20.65 1.77 19.64
C PRO A 112 21.22 0.85 18.55
N ALA A 113 21.91 -0.24 18.93
CA ALA A 113 22.42 -1.24 18.01
C ALA A 113 21.32 -1.91 17.15
N LEU A 114 20.06 -1.89 17.61
CA LEU A 114 18.92 -2.34 16.82
C LEU A 114 18.71 -1.51 15.54
N LEU A 115 19.05 -0.22 15.57
CA LEU A 115 18.98 0.66 14.42
C LEU A 115 20.09 0.33 13.41
N ASP A 116 21.27 -0.05 13.89
CA ASP A 116 22.41 -0.39 13.02
C ASP A 116 22.18 -1.68 12.24
N ARG A 117 21.46 -2.64 12.82
CA ARG A 117 21.10 -3.91 12.16
C ARG A 117 20.26 -3.75 10.90
N VAL A 118 19.56 -2.63 10.75
CA VAL A 118 18.69 -2.36 9.59
C VAL A 118 19.20 -1.22 8.69
N ARG A 119 20.36 -0.65 9.03
CA ARG A 119 20.89 0.55 8.38
C ARG A 119 21.18 0.25 6.91
N VAL A 120 20.68 1.12 6.03
CA VAL A 120 21.01 1.09 4.60
C VAL A 120 21.81 2.36 4.27
N SER A 121 22.92 2.20 3.55
CA SER A 121 23.79 3.33 3.20
C SER A 121 23.02 4.37 2.38
N GLY A 122 23.10 5.64 2.79
CA GLY A 122 22.42 6.75 2.11
C GLY A 122 20.92 6.88 2.40
N ALA A 123 20.35 6.06 3.29
CA ALA A 123 18.94 6.14 3.67
C ALA A 123 18.74 6.40 5.17
N ALA A 124 17.77 7.26 5.49
CA ALA A 124 17.35 7.47 6.87
C ALA A 124 16.49 6.28 7.35
N ILE A 125 16.62 5.92 8.62
CA ILE A 125 15.76 4.91 9.25
C ILE A 125 14.47 5.58 9.68
N ARG A 126 13.32 4.97 9.37
CA ARG A 126 12.00 5.43 9.82
C ARG A 126 11.54 4.58 10.98
N VAL A 127 11.27 5.19 12.13
CA VAL A 127 10.89 4.51 13.36
C VAL A 127 9.45 4.86 13.71
N ILE A 128 8.62 3.84 13.86
CA ILE A 128 7.21 3.95 14.26
C ILE A 128 7.08 3.42 15.67
N THR A 129 6.57 4.26 16.58
CA THR A 129 6.23 3.87 17.95
C THR A 129 4.98 4.61 18.41
N PRO A 130 4.26 4.11 19.44
CA PRO A 130 3.36 4.95 20.21
C PRO A 130 4.09 6.17 20.77
N LYS A 131 3.37 7.27 20.96
CA LYS A 131 3.87 8.52 21.51
C LYS A 131 3.96 8.40 23.03
N PRO A 132 5.17 8.52 23.63
CA PRO A 132 5.29 8.59 25.06
C PRO A 132 4.65 9.88 25.56
N ARG A 133 4.04 9.84 26.75
CA ARG A 133 3.40 11.01 27.38
C ARG A 133 4.36 12.18 27.60
N GLU A 134 5.64 11.90 27.82
CA GLU A 134 6.63 12.88 28.27
C GLU A 134 7.60 13.34 27.16
N THR A 135 7.63 12.66 26.02
CA THR A 135 8.61 12.95 24.96
C THR A 135 8.06 14.01 23.99
N ARG A 136 8.77 15.14 23.89
CA ARG A 136 8.52 16.19 22.90
C ARG A 136 9.72 16.32 21.95
N GLY A 137 9.47 16.57 20.67
CA GLY A 137 10.52 16.81 19.66
C GLY A 137 10.98 15.54 18.92
N ALA A 138 12.17 15.60 18.31
CA ALA A 138 12.78 14.49 17.60
C ALA A 138 13.73 13.72 18.53
N PRO A 139 13.37 12.52 19.00
CA PRO A 139 14.08 11.81 20.07
C PRO A 139 15.32 11.03 19.60
N PHE A 140 15.61 11.04 18.31
CA PHE A 140 16.74 10.33 17.73
C PHE A 140 17.71 11.31 17.06
N GLY A 141 18.96 10.88 16.93
CA GLY A 141 20.00 11.62 16.21
C GLY A 141 19.78 11.67 14.70
N PRO A 142 20.70 12.33 13.97
CA PRO A 142 20.62 12.46 12.52
C PRO A 142 20.55 11.09 11.82
N GLY A 143 19.77 11.03 10.73
CA GLY A 143 19.56 9.79 9.98
C GLY A 143 18.48 8.86 10.56
N VAL A 144 17.73 9.29 11.57
CA VAL A 144 16.55 8.58 12.09
C VAL A 144 15.36 9.51 12.13
N GLN A 145 14.28 9.13 11.46
CA GLN A 145 13.01 9.84 11.41
C GLN A 145 12.01 9.13 12.32
N TRP A 146 11.50 9.85 13.33
CA TRP A 146 10.47 9.31 14.21
C TRP A 146 9.07 9.67 13.73
N TRP A 147 8.22 8.65 13.60
CA TRP A 147 6.82 8.73 13.26
C TRP A 147 5.98 8.17 14.40
N ALA A 148 5.60 9.03 15.33
CA ALA A 148 4.63 8.67 16.36
C ALA A 148 3.32 8.20 15.70
N LEU A 149 2.79 7.05 16.15
CA LEU A 149 1.59 6.44 15.58
C LEU A 149 0.41 7.42 15.56
N GLU A 150 0.22 8.12 16.66
CA GLU A 150 -0.87 9.06 16.95
C GLU A 150 -0.80 10.32 16.09
N ASP A 151 0.40 10.72 15.66
CA ASP A 151 0.62 11.94 14.88
C ASP A 151 0.68 11.66 13.37
N ARG A 152 1.10 10.45 12.97
CA ARG A 152 1.41 10.10 11.57
C ARG A 152 0.50 9.06 10.96
N PHE A 153 -0.38 8.44 11.73
CA PHE A 153 -1.26 7.40 11.23
C PHE A 153 -2.69 7.58 11.73
N ALA A 154 -3.65 7.47 10.81
CA ALA A 154 -5.07 7.49 11.14
C ALA A 154 -5.66 6.08 11.02
N PHE A 155 -6.46 5.69 12.02
CA PHE A 155 -7.11 4.40 12.11
C PHE A 155 -8.59 4.54 11.73
N TYR A 156 -9.03 3.79 10.71
CA TYR A 156 -10.41 3.82 10.22
C TYR A 156 -10.92 2.40 10.02
N GLY A 157 -12.04 2.02 10.67
CA GLY A 157 -12.92 0.91 10.27
C GLY A 157 -12.27 -0.38 9.70
N GLY A 158 -11.09 -0.79 10.20
CA GLY A 158 -10.33 -1.94 9.69
C GLY A 158 -9.07 -1.64 8.84
N GLY A 159 -8.61 -0.40 8.79
CA GLY A 159 -7.42 0.03 8.05
C GLY A 159 -6.62 1.14 8.76
N ILE A 160 -5.41 1.35 8.25
CA ILE A 160 -4.49 2.41 8.68
C ILE A 160 -4.13 3.24 7.47
N SER A 161 -4.15 4.57 7.60
CA SER A 161 -3.69 5.51 6.58
C SER A 161 -2.50 6.31 7.09
N PHE A 162 -1.50 6.54 6.25
CA PHE A 162 -0.34 7.36 6.60
C PHE A 162 -0.59 8.85 6.30
N ILE A 163 -0.37 9.70 7.30
CA ILE A 163 -0.46 11.16 7.20
C ILE A 163 0.93 11.68 6.84
N GLY A 164 1.15 11.96 5.56
CA GLY A 164 2.44 12.39 5.02
C GLY A 164 2.99 13.66 5.68
N MET A 165 4.30 13.87 5.60
CA MET A 165 4.94 15.12 6.02
C MET A 165 4.61 16.25 5.04
N SER A 166 4.18 17.41 5.55
CA SER A 166 4.09 18.64 4.76
C SER A 166 5.47 18.95 4.17
N GLY A 167 5.59 18.90 2.84
CA GLY A 167 6.84 19.16 2.10
C GLY A 167 7.54 17.92 1.55
N GLU A 168 7.12 16.70 1.89
CA GLU A 168 7.55 15.51 1.17
C GLU A 168 6.65 15.37 -0.07
N PRO A 169 7.20 15.19 -1.29
CA PRO A 169 6.36 14.91 -2.45
C PRO A 169 5.44 13.75 -2.07
N PRO A 170 4.13 13.83 -2.35
CA PRO A 170 3.30 12.64 -2.25
C PRO A 170 4.05 11.58 -3.05
N GLY A 171 4.49 10.53 -2.35
CA GLY A 171 4.97 9.33 -3.04
C GLY A 171 3.84 8.91 -3.93
N PRO A 172 4.14 8.32 -5.09
CA PRO A 172 3.19 8.18 -6.16
C PRO A 172 1.88 7.74 -5.52
N GLN A 173 0.92 8.67 -5.50
CA GLN A 173 -0.46 8.28 -5.30
C GLN A 173 -0.61 7.07 -6.22
N ALA A 174 -1.34 6.04 -5.80
CA ALA A 174 -1.80 5.08 -6.78
C ALA A 174 -2.57 5.92 -7.81
N SER A 175 -1.85 6.41 -8.83
CA SER A 175 -2.40 7.10 -9.97
C SER A 175 -3.42 6.10 -10.40
N ASP A 176 -4.68 6.52 -10.49
CA ASP A 176 -5.73 5.69 -11.04
C ASP A 176 -5.08 4.88 -12.17
N PRO A 177 -5.05 3.54 -12.10
CA PRO A 177 -4.27 2.72 -13.02
C PRO A 177 -4.67 2.97 -14.49
N THR A 178 -5.80 3.63 -14.71
CA THR A 178 -6.29 4.09 -16.01
C THR A 178 -5.72 5.45 -16.47
N THR A 179 -4.98 6.16 -15.60
CA THR A 179 -4.38 7.47 -15.87
C THR A 179 -3.41 7.37 -17.04
N PRO A 180 -3.61 8.14 -18.12
CA PRO A 180 -2.68 8.15 -19.24
C PRO A 180 -1.33 8.78 -18.85
N VAL A 181 -0.24 8.00 -18.93
CA VAL A 181 1.14 8.43 -18.63
C VAL A 181 2.02 8.42 -19.88
N LYS A 182 1.73 7.56 -20.85
CA LYS A 182 2.47 7.37 -22.10
C LYS A 182 1.54 7.71 -23.27
N GLY A 183 1.29 9.00 -23.49
CA GLY A 183 0.25 9.44 -24.43
C GLY A 183 -1.13 8.95 -23.97
N PRO A 184 -1.91 8.23 -24.78
CA PRO A 184 -3.22 7.69 -24.38
C PRO A 184 -3.13 6.47 -23.44
N PHE A 185 -1.92 5.93 -23.16
CA PHE A 185 -1.74 4.69 -22.41
C PHE A 185 -1.41 4.91 -20.94
N SER A 186 -1.89 4.01 -20.07
CA SER A 186 -1.39 3.87 -18.70
C SER A 186 0.11 3.53 -18.65
N ALA A 187 0.72 3.69 -17.47
CA ALA A 187 2.15 3.42 -17.28
C ALA A 187 2.57 2.00 -17.71
N ASP A 188 1.69 1.02 -17.51
CA ASP A 188 1.85 -0.40 -17.80
C ASP A 188 1.20 -0.86 -19.13
N PHE A 189 0.68 0.07 -19.94
CA PHE A 189 -0.08 -0.22 -21.17
C PHE A 189 -1.33 -1.10 -20.99
N ARG A 190 -1.81 -1.31 -19.76
CA ARG A 190 -3.03 -2.10 -19.51
C ARG A 190 -4.31 -1.35 -19.79
N TRP A 191 -4.25 -0.02 -19.90
CA TRP A 191 -5.38 0.84 -20.18
C TRP A 191 -5.05 1.82 -21.31
N VAL A 192 -6.05 2.09 -22.14
CA VAL A 192 -6.00 3.12 -23.19
C VAL A 192 -7.19 4.04 -23.03
N THR A 193 -6.94 5.34 -23.01
CA THR A 193 -8.00 6.36 -22.94
C THR A 193 -8.04 7.09 -24.27
N LEU A 194 -9.18 7.00 -24.97
CA LEU A 194 -9.41 7.64 -26.26
C LEU A 194 -10.66 8.52 -26.18
N PRO A 195 -10.62 9.77 -26.70
CA PRO A 195 -11.77 10.67 -26.65
C PRO A 195 -12.96 10.15 -27.45
N ASP A 196 -12.70 9.39 -28.51
CA ASP A 196 -13.73 8.87 -29.42
C ASP A 196 -14.38 7.55 -28.94
N TRP A 197 -13.99 7.05 -27.76
CA TRP A 197 -14.55 5.83 -27.19
C TRP A 197 -15.49 6.15 -26.01
N PRO A 198 -16.82 5.89 -26.15
CA PRO A 198 -17.82 6.39 -25.19
C PRO A 198 -17.90 5.60 -23.88
N HIS A 199 -17.24 4.44 -23.77
CA HIS A 199 -17.36 3.54 -22.62
C HIS A 199 -16.21 3.68 -21.60
N GLY A 200 -15.46 4.78 -21.63
CA GLY A 200 -14.37 5.06 -20.70
C GLY A 200 -13.06 4.34 -21.04
N PRO A 201 -12.10 4.21 -20.11
CA PRO A 201 -10.81 3.59 -20.38
C PRO A 201 -10.95 2.14 -20.88
N ILE A 202 -10.27 1.85 -21.99
CA ILE A 202 -10.27 0.53 -22.63
C ILE A 202 -9.24 -0.35 -21.93
N ARG A 203 -9.68 -1.49 -21.37
CA ARG A 203 -8.79 -2.48 -20.76
C ARG A 203 -8.18 -3.39 -21.82
N LEU A 204 -6.86 -3.49 -21.84
CA LEU A 204 -6.11 -4.41 -22.71
C LEU A 204 -5.78 -5.70 -21.99
N THR A 205 -5.61 -6.80 -22.73
CA THR A 205 -4.99 -8.04 -22.25
C THR A 205 -3.46 -7.91 -22.19
N GLU A 206 -2.76 -8.88 -21.57
CA GLU A 206 -1.28 -8.88 -21.53
C GLU A 206 -0.67 -8.87 -22.93
N ALA A 207 -1.18 -9.74 -23.81
CA ALA A 207 -0.70 -9.82 -25.20
C ALA A 207 -0.97 -8.52 -25.97
N GLN A 208 -2.13 -7.90 -25.79
CA GLN A 208 -2.47 -6.63 -26.45
C GLN A 208 -1.58 -5.48 -25.95
N ALA A 209 -1.35 -5.40 -24.63
CA ALA A 209 -0.47 -4.42 -24.02
C ALA A 209 0.98 -4.58 -24.52
N ALA A 210 1.48 -5.82 -24.63
CA ALA A 210 2.81 -6.11 -25.13
C ALA A 210 3.02 -5.63 -26.58
N VAL A 211 2.01 -5.77 -27.44
CA VAL A 211 2.07 -5.22 -28.82
C VAL A 211 2.17 -3.70 -28.82
N PHE A 212 1.38 -3.01 -27.99
CA PHE A 212 1.45 -1.55 -27.90
C PHE A 212 2.75 -1.05 -27.28
N ASP A 213 3.26 -1.71 -26.25
CA ASP A 213 4.56 -1.38 -25.65
C ASP A 213 5.70 -1.56 -26.65
N ALA A 214 5.68 -2.67 -27.41
CA ALA A 214 6.63 -2.90 -28.50
C ALA A 214 6.58 -1.75 -29.53
N LEU A 215 5.39 -1.43 -30.05
CA LEU A 215 5.19 -0.32 -30.99
C LEU A 215 5.65 1.04 -30.40
N TRP A 216 5.35 1.29 -29.12
CA TRP A 216 5.73 2.52 -28.43
C TRP A 216 7.24 2.67 -28.31
N SER A 217 7.94 1.57 -28.04
CA SER A 217 9.39 1.57 -27.85
C SER A 217 10.17 1.99 -29.11
N PHE A 218 9.56 1.86 -30.30
CA PHE A 218 10.12 2.34 -31.56
C PHE A 218 9.86 3.83 -31.83
N LYS A 219 9.23 4.55 -30.89
CA LYS A 219 9.05 6.01 -30.92
C LYS A 219 8.40 6.52 -32.21
N GLY A 220 7.49 5.74 -32.79
CA GLY A 220 6.77 6.08 -34.02
C GLY A 220 7.49 5.70 -35.32
N GLU A 221 8.69 5.10 -35.27
CA GLU A 221 9.36 4.59 -36.47
C GLU A 221 8.61 3.39 -37.06
N PRO A 222 8.44 3.32 -38.40
CA PRO A 222 7.83 2.17 -39.06
C PRO A 222 8.66 0.89 -38.88
N ARG A 223 8.02 -0.20 -38.44
CA ARG A 223 8.62 -1.53 -38.21
C ARG A 223 7.83 -2.64 -38.87
N THR A 224 8.49 -3.75 -39.17
CA THR A 224 7.81 -4.93 -39.71
C THR A 224 7.00 -5.63 -38.62
N ALA A 225 5.99 -6.41 -39.02
CA ALA A 225 5.23 -7.25 -38.10
C ALA A 225 6.16 -8.14 -37.26
N ASP A 226 7.10 -8.83 -37.90
CA ASP A 226 8.04 -9.74 -37.22
C ASP A 226 8.84 -9.05 -36.11
N GLN A 227 9.34 -7.82 -36.37
CA GLN A 227 10.10 -7.06 -35.37
C GLN A 227 9.24 -6.69 -34.17
N ILE A 228 7.98 -6.34 -34.39
CA ILE A 228 7.04 -5.98 -33.33
C ILE A 228 6.67 -7.21 -32.52
N MET A 229 6.36 -8.32 -33.19
CA MET A 229 5.89 -9.55 -32.56
C MET A 229 7.01 -10.25 -31.78
N LEU A 230 8.23 -10.27 -32.34
CA LEU A 230 9.43 -10.72 -31.63
C LEU A 230 9.66 -9.91 -30.36
N ARG A 231 9.54 -8.58 -30.43
CA ARG A 231 9.71 -7.71 -29.27
C ARG A 231 8.60 -7.83 -28.24
N ALA A 232 7.36 -8.08 -28.68
CA ALA A 232 6.24 -8.37 -27.82
C ALA A 232 6.28 -9.79 -27.21
N GLY A 233 7.20 -10.65 -27.67
CA GLY A 233 7.29 -12.04 -27.22
C GLY A 233 6.14 -12.92 -27.69
N LEU A 234 5.54 -12.61 -28.85
CA LEU A 234 4.36 -13.28 -29.38
C LEU A 234 4.67 -14.01 -30.70
N ASN A 235 4.14 -15.21 -30.86
CA ASN A 235 4.33 -16.06 -32.05
C ASN A 235 3.22 -15.88 -33.11
N SER A 236 2.61 -14.70 -33.20
CA SER A 236 1.55 -14.42 -34.18
C SER A 236 2.11 -13.62 -35.36
N ASP A 237 1.62 -13.91 -36.57
CA ASP A 237 2.15 -13.33 -37.81
C ASP A 237 1.86 -11.83 -37.95
N LYS A 238 0.75 -11.34 -37.38
CA LYS A 238 0.33 -9.94 -37.53
C LYS A 238 -0.11 -9.36 -36.18
N PRO A 239 0.32 -8.13 -35.85
CA PRO A 239 -0.09 -7.48 -34.60
C PRO A 239 -1.62 -7.42 -34.41
N ILE A 240 -2.39 -7.19 -35.48
CA ILE A 240 -3.86 -7.10 -35.43
C ILE A 240 -4.53 -8.41 -35.00
N ASP A 241 -3.88 -9.57 -35.15
CA ASP A 241 -4.48 -10.86 -34.84
C ASP A 241 -4.76 -11.01 -33.34
N VAL A 242 -3.94 -10.35 -32.50
CA VAL A 242 -4.09 -10.29 -31.05
C VAL A 242 -5.34 -9.49 -30.62
N PHE A 243 -5.87 -8.66 -31.53
CA PHE A 243 -7.03 -7.79 -31.29
C PHE A 243 -8.31 -8.31 -31.94
N LYS A 244 -8.28 -9.49 -32.58
CA LYS A 244 -9.47 -10.06 -33.23
C LYS A 244 -10.57 -10.37 -32.20
N VAL A 245 -11.74 -9.78 -32.41
CA VAL A 245 -12.94 -10.06 -31.62
C VAL A 245 -13.55 -11.38 -32.07
N LYS A 246 -13.78 -12.29 -31.13
CA LYS A 246 -14.44 -13.58 -31.40
C LYS A 246 -15.93 -13.34 -31.64
N ALA A 247 -16.55 -14.15 -32.52
CA ALA A 247 -17.97 -14.00 -32.86
C ALA A 247 -18.91 -14.00 -31.64
N ARG A 248 -18.58 -14.78 -30.60
CA ARG A 248 -19.32 -14.87 -29.33
C ARG A 248 -19.25 -13.60 -28.46
N ASP A 249 -18.27 -12.74 -28.71
CA ASP A 249 -17.97 -11.54 -27.92
C ASP A 249 -18.29 -10.25 -28.71
N LYS A 250 -18.92 -10.38 -29.88
CA LYS A 250 -19.40 -9.27 -30.71
C LYS A 250 -20.50 -8.49 -29.97
N GLY A 251 -20.42 -7.15 -30.01
CA GLY A 251 -21.33 -6.24 -29.32
C GLY A 251 -20.96 -5.97 -27.85
N LYS A 252 -19.90 -6.57 -27.32
CA LYS A 252 -19.40 -6.28 -25.97
C LYS A 252 -18.34 -5.18 -26.03
N PRO A 253 -18.55 -4.02 -25.38
CA PRO A 253 -17.57 -2.94 -25.35
C PRO A 253 -16.18 -3.38 -24.87
N GLU A 254 -16.11 -4.33 -23.94
CA GLU A 254 -14.84 -4.81 -23.38
C GLU A 254 -14.01 -5.61 -24.41
N ALA A 255 -14.67 -6.25 -25.38
CA ALA A 255 -13.99 -7.00 -26.43
C ALA A 255 -13.68 -6.14 -27.65
N GLU A 256 -14.56 -5.19 -27.99
CA GLU A 256 -14.40 -4.32 -29.16
C GLU A 256 -13.46 -3.14 -28.92
N GLY A 257 -13.38 -2.64 -27.68
CA GLY A 257 -12.51 -1.53 -27.29
C GLY A 257 -11.04 -1.72 -27.70
N PRO A 258 -10.38 -2.86 -27.39
CA PRO A 258 -9.00 -3.08 -27.80
C PRO A 258 -8.77 -3.02 -29.31
N LEU A 259 -9.70 -3.55 -30.11
CA LEU A 259 -9.61 -3.49 -31.57
C LEU A 259 -9.81 -2.06 -32.09
N PHE A 260 -10.73 -1.31 -31.47
CA PHE A 260 -10.93 0.10 -31.76
C PHE A 260 -9.64 0.89 -31.49
N ALA A 261 -9.03 0.69 -30.31
CA ALA A 261 -7.77 1.34 -29.95
C ALA A 261 -6.64 1.02 -30.92
N TYR A 262 -6.52 -0.24 -31.34
CA TYR A 262 -5.52 -0.65 -32.33
C TYR A 262 -5.71 0.10 -33.65
N ARG A 263 -6.95 0.18 -34.16
CA ARG A 263 -7.25 0.86 -35.43
C ARG A 263 -7.05 2.37 -35.35
N ALA A 264 -7.32 2.98 -34.20
CA ALA A 264 -7.15 4.40 -33.98
C ALA A 264 -5.67 4.81 -33.88
N LEU A 265 -4.83 3.97 -33.26
CA LEU A 265 -3.47 4.34 -32.89
C LEU A 265 -2.38 3.77 -33.81
N VAL A 266 -2.63 2.63 -34.47
CA VAL A 266 -1.63 1.94 -35.29
C VAL A 266 -1.87 2.24 -36.77
N VAL A 267 -0.88 2.85 -37.41
CA VAL A 267 -0.88 3.14 -38.85
C VAL A 267 -0.14 2.05 -39.58
N VAL A 268 -0.79 1.48 -40.60
CA VAL A 268 -0.24 0.41 -41.45
C VAL A 268 0.04 0.96 -42.84
N GLN A 269 1.29 0.91 -43.28
CA GLN A 269 1.70 1.24 -44.64
C GLN A 269 1.55 0.01 -45.53
N GLY A 270 0.36 -0.17 -46.09
CA GLY A 270 -0.08 -1.42 -46.75
C GLY A 270 0.81 -1.94 -47.89
N ARG A 271 1.57 -1.07 -48.58
CA ARG A 271 2.51 -1.50 -49.64
C ARG A 271 3.81 -2.11 -49.11
N GLN A 272 4.22 -1.77 -47.90
CA GLN A 272 5.51 -2.17 -47.32
C GLN A 272 5.36 -3.09 -46.10
N GLY A 273 4.14 -3.32 -45.61
CA GLY A 273 3.89 -4.15 -44.43
C GLY A 273 4.49 -3.55 -43.15
N LEU A 274 4.63 -2.23 -43.11
CA LEU A 274 5.21 -1.51 -41.98
C LEU A 274 4.11 -0.96 -41.08
N TYR A 275 4.34 -1.06 -39.78
CA TYR A 275 3.45 -0.64 -38.71
C TYR A 275 4.16 0.44 -37.91
N SER A 276 3.43 1.50 -37.59
CA SER A 276 3.94 2.60 -36.77
C SER A 276 2.85 3.09 -35.84
N MET A 277 3.25 3.73 -34.75
CA MET A 277 2.36 4.38 -33.80
C MET A 277 2.78 5.85 -33.64
N PRO A 278 2.27 6.76 -34.48
CA PRO A 278 2.75 8.15 -34.54
C PRO A 278 2.62 8.92 -33.22
N CYS A 279 1.63 8.59 -32.39
CA CYS A 279 1.45 9.24 -31.09
C CYS A 279 2.64 9.00 -30.13
N ALA A 280 3.44 7.94 -30.33
CA ALA A 280 4.68 7.72 -29.58
C ALA A 280 5.77 8.74 -29.95
N ALA A 281 5.83 9.18 -31.21
CA ALA A 281 6.74 10.24 -31.64
C ALA A 281 6.33 11.59 -31.04
N ALA A 282 5.02 11.93 -31.12
CA ALA A 282 4.48 13.18 -30.59
C ALA A 282 4.67 13.31 -29.06
N ALA A 283 4.45 12.22 -28.32
CA ALA A 283 4.67 12.20 -26.87
C ALA A 283 6.16 12.31 -26.48
N THR A 284 7.06 11.86 -27.35
CA THR A 284 8.51 12.02 -27.16
C THR A 284 8.93 13.47 -27.44
N ALA A 285 8.37 14.10 -28.47
CA ALA A 285 8.64 15.50 -28.82
C ALA A 285 8.09 16.49 -27.78
N ALA A 286 6.93 16.22 -27.16
CA ALA A 286 6.36 17.05 -26.11
C ALA A 286 7.11 16.99 -24.76
N ARG A 287 8.09 16.08 -24.61
CA ARG A 287 8.93 15.91 -23.42
C ARG A 287 10.37 16.40 -23.60
N ALA A 288 10.76 16.77 -24.81
CA ALA A 288 12.08 17.32 -25.14
C ALA A 288 12.06 18.84 -25.06
#